data_AF-A0A163DK19-F1
#
_entry.id   AF-A0A163DK19-F1
#
_cell.length_a   1.000
_cell.length_b   1.000
_cell.length_c   1.000
_cell.angle_alpha   90.00
_cell.angle_beta   90.00
_cell.angle_gamma   90.00
#
_symmetry.space_group_name_H-M   'P 1'
#
loop_
_entity.id
_entity.type
_entity.pdbx_description
1 polymer ?
#
loop_
_entity_poly.entity_id
_entity_poly.type
_entity_poly.pdbx_seq_one_letter_code
_entity_poly.pdbx_strand_id
1 'polypeptide(L)'
;MTAKPPLDPNQSIHWVLDWDGTITRRDTLDALVSIAASSKPSSPVLDEWKRVSEAYMTDYTAAIERLAPGSNLPTTVQEEKDLLRALESVEQASLDRVSSSGIFAGLTRKLLAEGAKRVIDSREVELRKGFAQFLQRMQSRDRDELDILSVNWSRHFIRSCLEAGEAYMDPQAVHANELDGIERDLVSTGKISPVEDAMMKIISSGDKLEYLMRLRKQNRESRNECPGSSRPIVYVGDSWTDIECLLEADLGICVRDDPIGSSQKKLAERLQDLGICCPRLQDWKCADEWQMVWASDFAEIQTWIEAHNASIR
;
A
#
# COMPACT_ATOMS: atom_id res chain seq x y z
N MET A 1 16.42 -13.86 15.09
CA MET A 1 14.98 -14.10 14.84
C MET A 1 14.79 -15.59 14.60
N THR A 2 13.69 -16.19 15.06
CA THR A 2 13.35 -17.57 14.70
C THR A 2 12.84 -17.59 13.26
N ALA A 3 13.36 -18.49 12.42
CA ALA A 3 12.95 -18.59 11.02
C ALA A 3 11.43 -18.76 10.90
N LYS A 4 10.80 -18.02 9.97
CA LYS A 4 9.37 -18.17 9.68
C LYS A 4 9.14 -19.56 9.08
N PRO A 5 8.08 -20.28 9.48
CA PRO A 5 7.75 -21.55 8.84
C PRO A 5 7.38 -21.30 7.36
N PRO A 6 7.69 -22.23 6.44
CA PRO A 6 7.27 -22.12 5.06
C PRO A 6 5.74 -22.01 4.95
N LEU A 7 5.26 -21.07 4.15
CA LEU A 7 3.83 -20.90 3.91
C LEU A 7 3.26 -22.10 3.12
N ASP A 8 2.23 -22.77 3.64
CA ASP A 8 1.40 -23.67 2.83
C ASP A 8 0.35 -22.84 2.07
N PRO A 9 0.44 -22.70 0.74
CA PRO A 9 -0.51 -21.92 -0.05
C PRO A 9 -1.90 -22.56 -0.16
N ASN A 10 -2.10 -23.78 0.36
CA ASN A 10 -3.40 -24.45 0.38
C ASN A 10 -4.25 -24.09 1.60
N GLN A 11 -3.63 -23.56 2.65
CA GLN A 11 -4.34 -23.09 3.82
C GLN A 11 -5.10 -21.79 3.54
N SER A 12 -5.92 -21.39 4.50
CA SER A 12 -6.65 -20.12 4.47
C SER A 12 -5.68 -18.97 4.71
N ILE A 13 -5.58 -18.02 3.77
CA ILE A 13 -4.61 -16.91 3.80
C ILE A 13 -5.35 -15.59 3.99
N HIS A 14 -4.78 -14.71 4.82
CA HIS A 14 -5.17 -13.31 4.86
C HIS A 14 -4.18 -12.53 3.98
N TRP A 15 -4.67 -11.98 2.87
CA TRP A 15 -3.91 -11.17 1.93
C TRP A 15 -4.03 -9.71 2.29
N VAL A 16 -2.91 -9.02 2.51
CA VAL A 16 -2.88 -7.57 2.69
C VAL A 16 -2.10 -6.96 1.55
N LEU A 17 -2.75 -6.09 0.78
CA LEU A 17 -2.19 -5.52 -0.43
C LEU A 17 -2.03 -4.01 -0.27
N ASP A 18 -0.88 -3.49 -0.65
CA ASP A 18 -0.77 -2.06 -0.92
C ASP A 18 -1.55 -1.68 -2.20
N TRP A 19 -1.87 -0.39 -2.33
CA TRP A 19 -2.60 0.16 -3.47
C TRP A 19 -1.67 0.68 -4.56
N ASP A 20 -0.96 1.78 -4.28
CA ASP A 20 -0.19 2.55 -5.25
C ASP A 20 1.06 1.79 -5.71
N GLY A 21 1.25 1.58 -7.01
CA GLY A 21 2.40 0.80 -7.51
C GLY A 21 2.28 -0.72 -7.28
N THR A 22 1.33 -1.15 -6.45
CA THR A 22 1.03 -2.56 -6.15
C THR A 22 -0.23 -3.03 -6.88
N ILE A 23 -1.43 -2.66 -6.42
CA ILE A 23 -2.68 -2.96 -7.14
C ILE A 23 -2.81 -2.09 -8.38
N THR A 24 -2.42 -0.82 -8.31
CA THR A 24 -2.31 0.04 -9.49
C THR A 24 -0.91 -0.08 -10.08
N ARG A 25 -0.78 0.20 -11.37
CA ARG A 25 0.52 0.18 -12.03
C ARG A 25 1.46 1.28 -11.55
N ARG A 26 0.92 2.40 -11.06
CA ARG A 26 1.64 3.61 -10.68
C ARG A 26 0.96 4.27 -9.49
N ASP A 27 1.67 5.21 -8.88
CA ASP A 27 1.11 6.14 -7.91
C ASP A 27 -0.12 6.87 -8.47
N THR A 28 -1.14 7.04 -7.63
CA THR A 28 -2.43 7.63 -8.00
C THR A 28 -2.71 8.98 -7.33
N LEU A 29 -1.76 9.57 -6.60
CA LEU A 29 -1.93 10.89 -5.98
C LEU A 29 -2.09 11.99 -7.04
N ASP A 30 -1.32 11.93 -8.13
CA ASP A 30 -1.49 12.87 -9.25
C ASP A 30 -2.90 12.80 -9.84
N ALA A 31 -3.49 11.60 -9.92
CA ALA A 31 -4.87 11.42 -10.38
C ALA A 31 -5.90 11.96 -9.38
N LEU A 32 -5.66 11.77 -8.09
CA LEU A 32 -6.51 12.38 -7.05
C LEU A 32 -6.45 13.92 -7.10
N VAL A 33 -5.26 14.48 -7.34
CA VAL A 33 -5.06 15.93 -7.54
C VAL A 33 -5.71 16.41 -8.84
N SER A 34 -5.65 15.63 -9.92
CA SER A 34 -6.27 15.99 -11.21
C SER A 34 -7.80 16.07 -11.10
N ILE A 35 -8.42 15.23 -10.26
CA ILE A 35 -9.84 15.33 -9.91
C ILE A 35 -10.13 16.66 -9.18
N ALA A 36 -9.30 17.02 -8.20
CA ALA A 36 -9.44 18.28 -7.49
C ALA A 36 -9.30 19.50 -8.41
N ALA A 37 -8.30 19.51 -9.29
CA ALA A 37 -8.07 20.57 -10.27
C ALA A 37 -9.25 20.70 -11.24
N SER A 38 -9.76 19.56 -11.74
CA SER A 38 -10.91 19.54 -12.66
C SER A 38 -12.19 20.06 -12.02
N SER A 39 -12.38 19.83 -10.71
CA SER A 39 -13.55 20.34 -9.98
C SER A 39 -13.50 21.84 -9.70
N LYS A 40 -12.31 22.46 -9.78
CA LYS A 40 -12.05 23.86 -9.41
C LYS A 40 -11.10 24.52 -10.44
N PRO A 41 -11.51 24.70 -11.71
CA PRO A 41 -10.62 25.12 -12.79
C PRO A 41 -10.02 26.53 -12.60
N SER A 42 -10.65 27.37 -11.76
CA SER A 42 -10.14 28.72 -11.44
C SER A 42 -9.26 28.77 -10.19
N SER A 43 -9.05 27.63 -9.50
CA SER A 43 -8.18 27.55 -8.32
C SER A 43 -6.77 27.12 -8.72
N PRO A 44 -5.73 27.56 -7.99
CA PRO A 44 -4.33 27.24 -8.31
C PRO A 44 -3.92 25.82 -7.86
N VAL A 45 -4.80 24.82 -8.02
CA VAL A 45 -4.60 23.46 -7.48
C VAL A 45 -3.28 22.85 -7.96
N LEU A 46 -2.97 22.97 -9.25
CA LEU A 46 -1.75 22.39 -9.82
C LEU A 46 -0.49 23.15 -9.39
N ASP A 47 -0.58 24.47 -9.23
CA ASP A 47 0.55 25.28 -8.75
C ASP A 47 0.84 24.98 -7.27
N GLU A 48 -0.20 24.86 -6.44
CA GLU A 48 -0.07 24.45 -5.05
C GLU A 48 0.46 23.02 -4.94
N TRP A 49 -0.01 22.10 -5.78
CA TRP A 49 0.49 20.73 -5.82
C TRP A 49 1.99 20.69 -6.11
N LYS A 50 2.41 21.39 -7.16
CA LYS A 50 3.83 21.53 -7.50
C LYS A 50 4.63 22.08 -6.32
N ARG A 51 4.15 23.16 -5.68
CA ARG A 51 4.82 23.80 -4.55
C ARG A 51 4.98 22.85 -3.36
N VAL A 52 3.94 22.12 -2.97
CA VAL A 52 4.01 21.22 -1.80
C VAL A 52 4.85 19.97 -2.10
N SER A 53 4.80 19.45 -3.33
CA SER A 53 5.65 18.33 -3.77
C SER A 53 7.13 18.70 -3.82
N GLU A 54 7.49 19.88 -4.33
CA GLU A 54 8.86 20.40 -4.30
C GLU A 54 9.37 20.59 -2.86
N ALA A 55 8.50 21.09 -1.96
CA ALA A 55 8.84 21.28 -0.55
C ALA A 55 9.05 19.93 0.16
N TYR A 56 8.23 18.92 -0.14
CA TYR A 56 8.42 17.57 0.37
C TYR A 56 9.74 16.97 -0.09
N MET A 57 10.05 17.01 -1.39
CA MET A 57 11.32 16.50 -1.91
C MET A 57 12.52 17.20 -1.27
N THR A 58 12.43 18.52 -1.05
CA THR A 58 13.47 19.29 -0.36
C THR A 58 13.70 18.78 1.07
N ASP A 59 12.63 18.65 1.85
CA ASP A 59 12.72 18.20 3.23
C ASP A 59 13.19 16.75 3.32
N TYR A 60 12.70 15.90 2.42
CA TYR A 60 13.06 14.50 2.33
C TYR A 60 14.56 14.31 2.05
N THR A 61 15.08 14.99 1.02
CA THR A 61 16.52 14.95 0.71
C THR A 61 17.36 15.49 1.86
N ALA A 62 16.95 16.60 2.49
CA ALA A 62 17.66 17.15 3.64
C ALA A 62 17.64 16.22 4.85
N ALA A 63 16.52 15.54 5.10
CA ALA A 63 16.40 14.57 6.17
C ALA A 63 17.26 13.33 5.92
N ILE A 64 17.24 12.78 4.70
CA ILE A 64 18.10 11.65 4.31
C ILE A 64 19.57 12.02 4.46
N GLU A 65 20.02 13.18 3.95
CA GLU A 65 21.43 13.59 4.09
C GLU A 65 21.85 13.79 5.55
N ARG A 66 20.92 14.25 6.40
CA ARG A 66 21.18 14.41 7.84
C ARG A 66 21.22 13.08 8.59
N LEU A 67 20.32 12.16 8.26
CA LEU A 67 20.13 10.89 8.98
C LEU A 67 21.07 9.78 8.47
N ALA A 68 21.45 9.82 7.20
CA ALA A 68 22.34 8.88 6.53
C ALA A 68 23.35 9.62 5.62
N PRO A 69 24.29 10.41 6.19
CA PRO A 69 25.18 11.28 5.42
C PRO A 69 26.03 10.51 4.41
N GLY A 70 26.22 11.09 3.22
CA GLY A 70 27.01 10.47 2.15
C GLY A 70 26.42 9.16 1.62
N SER A 71 25.09 8.98 1.70
CA SER A 71 24.38 7.75 1.32
C SER A 71 24.78 6.51 2.14
N ASN A 72 25.27 6.70 3.37
CA ASN A 72 25.53 5.62 4.31
C ASN A 72 24.20 5.15 4.94
N LEU A 73 23.39 4.50 4.11
CA LEU A 73 22.12 3.93 4.55
C LEU A 73 22.34 2.74 5.51
N PRO A 74 21.35 2.41 6.35
CA PRO A 74 21.39 1.28 7.27
C PRO A 74 21.81 -0.04 6.61
N THR A 75 22.53 -0.88 7.35
CA THR A 75 22.87 -2.24 6.89
C THR A 75 22.21 -3.32 7.75
N THR A 76 21.48 -2.91 8.80
CA THR A 76 20.69 -3.80 9.62
C THR A 76 19.21 -3.41 9.60
N VAL A 77 18.33 -4.40 9.74
CA VAL A 77 16.88 -4.17 9.74
C VAL A 77 16.45 -3.23 10.86
N GLN A 78 17.09 -3.31 12.03
CA GLN A 78 16.73 -2.44 13.15
C GLN A 78 17.05 -0.97 12.86
N GLU A 79 18.24 -0.69 12.31
CA GLU A 79 18.63 0.67 11.91
C GLU A 79 17.75 1.20 10.76
N GLU A 80 17.32 0.33 9.84
CA GLU A 80 16.36 0.69 8.78
C GLU A 80 15.03 1.16 9.36
N LYS A 81 14.49 0.41 10.34
CA LYS A 81 13.26 0.80 11.05
C LYS A 81 13.44 2.11 11.80
N ASP A 82 14.59 2.32 12.43
CA ASP A 82 14.87 3.55 13.16
C ASP A 82 15.02 4.76 12.21
N LEU A 83 15.59 4.57 11.03
CA LEU A 83 15.64 5.59 9.98
C LEU A 83 14.23 5.95 9.49
N LEU A 84 13.39 4.96 9.17
CA LEU A 84 12.01 5.19 8.72
C LEU A 84 11.19 5.92 9.78
N ARG A 85 11.34 5.54 11.05
CA ARG A 85 10.71 6.27 12.17
C ARG A 85 11.20 7.72 12.27
N ALA A 86 12.49 7.97 12.03
CA ALA A 86 13.02 9.33 12.03
C ALA A 86 12.50 10.19 10.86
N LEU A 87 12.06 9.57 9.76
CA LEU A 87 11.45 10.25 8.60
C LEU A 87 9.96 10.57 8.80
N GLU A 88 9.28 9.99 9.78
CA GLU A 88 7.84 10.20 10.03
C GLU A 88 7.47 11.68 10.16
N SER A 89 8.32 12.48 10.80
CA SER A 89 8.11 13.94 10.91
C SER A 89 8.10 14.66 9.56
N VAL A 90 8.84 14.17 8.57
CA VAL A 90 8.86 14.70 7.20
C VAL A 90 7.57 14.34 6.47
N GLU A 91 7.12 13.10 6.60
CA GLU A 91 5.84 12.64 6.03
C GLU A 91 4.67 13.43 6.63
N GLN A 92 4.69 13.64 7.95
CA GLN A 92 3.69 14.44 8.64
C GLN A 92 3.67 15.89 8.15
N ALA A 93 4.84 16.53 8.03
CA ALA A 93 4.95 17.90 7.53
C ALA A 93 4.47 18.03 6.07
N SER A 94 4.70 16.99 5.25
CA SER A 94 4.16 16.91 3.88
C SER A 94 2.64 16.92 3.88
N LEU A 95 2.02 16.02 4.67
CA LEU A 95 0.57 15.93 4.78
C LEU A 95 -0.07 17.22 5.33
N ASP A 96 0.58 17.86 6.32
CA ASP A 96 0.10 19.12 6.90
C ASP A 96 0.14 20.26 5.87
N ARG A 97 1.18 20.32 5.02
CA ARG A 97 1.25 21.28 3.91
C ARG A 97 0.17 21.06 2.87
N VAL A 98 -0.07 19.81 2.49
CA VAL A 98 -1.15 19.46 1.55
C VAL A 98 -2.50 19.87 2.12
N SER A 99 -2.78 19.53 3.38
CA SER A 99 -4.02 19.94 4.06
C SER A 99 -4.17 21.46 4.12
N SER A 100 -3.09 22.17 4.45
CA SER A 100 -3.07 23.64 4.57
C SER A 100 -3.21 24.36 3.21
N SER A 101 -2.83 23.72 2.11
CA SER A 101 -2.92 24.29 0.76
C SER A 101 -4.36 24.39 0.24
N GLY A 102 -5.30 23.63 0.83
CA GLY A 102 -6.68 23.57 0.36
C GLY A 102 -6.86 22.88 -1.01
N ILE A 103 -5.84 22.14 -1.50
CA ILE A 103 -5.90 21.37 -2.76
C ILE A 103 -7.18 20.53 -2.82
N PHE A 104 -7.57 19.87 -1.72
CA PHE A 104 -8.74 19.01 -1.67
C PHE A 104 -10.02 19.67 -1.10
N ALA A 105 -9.95 20.95 -0.69
CA ALA A 105 -11.12 21.65 -0.17
C ALA A 105 -12.23 21.75 -1.23
N GLY A 106 -13.47 21.50 -0.85
CA GLY A 106 -14.62 21.50 -1.76
C GLY A 106 -14.89 20.18 -2.48
N LEU A 107 -14.04 19.16 -2.30
CA LEU A 107 -14.33 17.83 -2.82
C LEU A 107 -15.52 17.20 -2.10
N THR A 108 -16.27 16.40 -2.84
CA THR A 108 -17.42 15.63 -2.36
C THR A 108 -17.27 14.18 -2.79
N ARG A 109 -18.03 13.29 -2.12
CA ARG A 109 -18.09 11.87 -2.48
C ARG A 109 -18.44 11.64 -3.95
N LYS A 110 -19.40 12.44 -4.46
CA LYS A 110 -19.81 12.42 -5.87
C LYS A 110 -18.67 12.83 -6.82
N LEU A 111 -17.98 13.92 -6.53
CA LEU A 111 -16.86 14.39 -7.35
C LEU A 111 -15.71 13.38 -7.39
N LEU A 112 -15.41 12.75 -6.26
CA LEU A 112 -14.42 11.68 -6.16
C LEU A 112 -14.84 10.45 -6.97
N ALA A 113 -16.09 10.00 -6.87
CA ALA A 113 -16.59 8.84 -7.62
C ALA A 113 -16.60 9.09 -9.13
N GLU A 114 -17.12 10.23 -9.57
CA GLU A 114 -17.10 10.63 -10.99
C GLU A 114 -15.66 10.81 -11.50
N GLY A 115 -14.77 11.35 -10.67
CA GLY A 115 -13.36 11.51 -10.95
C GLY A 115 -12.62 10.18 -11.11
N ALA A 116 -12.79 9.27 -10.16
CA ALA A 116 -12.24 7.92 -10.19
C ALA A 116 -12.64 7.18 -11.47
N LYS A 117 -13.94 7.23 -11.83
CA LYS A 117 -14.41 6.65 -13.09
C LYS A 117 -13.70 7.26 -14.30
N ARG A 118 -13.54 8.59 -14.35
CA ARG A 118 -12.84 9.26 -15.47
C ARG A 118 -11.38 8.82 -15.58
N VAL A 119 -10.64 8.75 -14.47
CA VAL A 119 -9.21 8.40 -14.50
C VAL A 119 -8.97 6.92 -14.82
N ILE A 120 -9.92 6.03 -14.49
CA ILE A 120 -9.93 4.64 -14.93
C ILE A 120 -10.26 4.54 -16.42
N ASP A 121 -11.35 5.19 -16.88
CA ASP A 121 -11.76 5.19 -18.30
C ASP A 121 -10.67 5.75 -19.22
N SER A 122 -9.94 6.78 -18.76
CA SER A 122 -8.84 7.42 -19.50
C SER A 122 -7.51 6.67 -19.40
N ARG A 123 -7.41 5.64 -18.54
CA ARG A 123 -6.18 4.92 -18.20
C ARG A 123 -5.08 5.79 -17.56
N GLU A 124 -5.47 6.88 -16.91
CA GLU A 124 -4.58 7.62 -16.01
C GLU A 124 -4.30 6.79 -14.74
N VAL A 125 -5.32 6.06 -14.26
CA VAL A 125 -5.17 4.97 -13.29
C VAL A 125 -5.44 3.65 -13.98
N GLU A 126 -4.52 2.70 -13.85
CA GLU A 126 -4.64 1.35 -14.42
C GLU A 126 -4.48 0.32 -13.30
N LEU A 127 -5.47 -0.57 -13.13
CA LEU A 127 -5.32 -1.75 -12.28
C LEU A 127 -4.29 -2.70 -12.90
N ARG A 128 -3.41 -3.24 -12.06
CA ARG A 128 -2.32 -4.13 -12.45
C ARG A 128 -2.89 -5.42 -13.03
N LYS A 129 -2.20 -5.91 -14.07
CA LYS A 129 -2.57 -7.14 -14.77
C LYS A 129 -2.78 -8.30 -13.80
N GLY A 130 -3.87 -9.02 -13.98
CA GLY A 130 -4.23 -10.18 -13.16
C GLY A 130 -4.98 -9.84 -11.87
N PHE A 131 -5.07 -8.57 -11.46
CA PHE A 131 -5.66 -8.22 -10.16
C PHE A 131 -7.14 -8.59 -10.06
N ALA A 132 -7.94 -8.29 -11.09
CA ALA A 132 -9.37 -8.63 -11.09
C ALA A 132 -9.60 -10.15 -10.99
N GLN A 133 -8.80 -10.96 -11.71
CA GLN A 133 -8.87 -12.43 -11.64
C GLN A 133 -8.42 -12.95 -10.27
N PHE A 134 -7.36 -12.36 -9.71
CA PHE A 134 -6.90 -12.65 -8.36
C PHE A 134 -7.99 -12.37 -7.33
N LEU A 135 -8.64 -11.20 -7.39
CA LEU A 135 -9.72 -10.81 -6.48
C LEU A 135 -10.92 -11.77 -6.57
N GLN A 136 -11.40 -12.06 -7.78
CA GLN A 136 -12.49 -13.02 -8.00
C GLN A 136 -12.18 -14.39 -7.41
N ARG A 137 -10.93 -14.85 -7.55
CA ARG A 137 -10.47 -16.11 -6.97
C ARG A 137 -10.51 -16.07 -5.45
N MET A 138 -10.01 -15.00 -4.82
CA MET A 138 -10.01 -14.86 -3.36
C MET A 138 -11.45 -14.85 -2.83
N GLN A 139 -12.35 -14.12 -3.49
CA GLN A 139 -13.78 -14.10 -3.14
C GLN A 139 -14.48 -15.45 -3.32
N SER A 140 -14.05 -16.27 -4.28
CA SER A 140 -14.58 -17.63 -4.44
C SER A 140 -14.10 -18.62 -3.38
N ARG A 141 -13.02 -18.28 -2.65
CA ARG A 141 -12.49 -19.07 -1.54
C ARG A 141 -12.99 -18.42 -0.26
N ASP A 142 -14.16 -18.84 0.24
CA ASP A 142 -14.81 -18.37 1.49
C ASP A 142 -13.92 -18.39 2.75
N ARG A 143 -12.71 -18.94 2.65
CA ARG A 143 -11.74 -19.06 3.73
C ARG A 143 -10.71 -17.92 3.70
N ASP A 144 -10.40 -17.38 2.53
CA ASP A 144 -9.37 -16.36 2.39
C ASP A 144 -9.94 -14.99 2.76
N GLU A 145 -9.08 -14.11 3.25
CA GLU A 145 -9.42 -12.74 3.59
C GLU A 145 -8.52 -11.81 2.79
N LEU A 146 -9.03 -10.64 2.43
CA LEU A 146 -8.32 -9.70 1.58
C LEU A 146 -8.57 -8.28 2.08
N ASP A 147 -7.50 -7.59 2.40
CA ASP A 147 -7.50 -6.20 2.84
C ASP A 147 -6.54 -5.38 1.98
N ILE A 148 -6.90 -4.11 1.72
CA ILE A 148 -6.00 -3.11 1.15
C ILE A 148 -5.47 -2.25 2.29
N LEU A 149 -4.16 -2.01 2.31
CA LEU A 149 -3.49 -1.14 3.29
C LEU A 149 -2.61 -0.12 2.60
N SER A 150 -3.05 1.14 2.57
CA SER A 150 -2.43 2.19 1.76
C SER A 150 -2.18 3.49 2.52
N VAL A 151 -1.13 4.19 2.12
CA VAL A 151 -0.85 5.57 2.57
C VAL A 151 -1.63 6.63 1.77
N ASN A 152 -2.39 6.23 0.75
CA ASN A 152 -3.16 7.14 -0.09
C ASN A 152 -4.11 8.01 0.74
N TRP A 153 -4.41 9.21 0.25
CA TRP A 153 -5.13 10.24 1.00
C TRP A 153 -6.66 10.12 0.95
N SER A 154 -7.21 9.27 0.07
CA SER A 154 -8.65 9.02 0.04
C SER A 154 -9.01 7.57 -0.20
N ARG A 155 -9.51 6.93 0.85
CA ARG A 155 -10.11 5.60 0.82
C ARG A 155 -11.31 5.54 -0.13
N HIS A 156 -12.18 6.55 -0.13
CA HIS A 156 -13.33 6.62 -1.04
C HIS A 156 -12.88 6.71 -2.51
N PHE A 157 -11.76 7.39 -2.80
CA PHE A 157 -11.16 7.36 -4.14
C PHE A 157 -10.70 5.96 -4.53
N ILE A 158 -9.96 5.24 -3.67
CA ILE A 158 -9.55 3.84 -3.92
C ILE A 158 -10.77 2.96 -4.23
N ARG A 159 -11.79 3.00 -3.36
CA ARG A 159 -13.03 2.22 -3.53
C ARG A 159 -13.72 2.55 -4.86
N SER A 160 -13.77 3.83 -5.23
CA SER A 160 -14.38 4.27 -6.48
C SER A 160 -13.59 3.81 -7.72
N CYS A 161 -12.26 3.78 -7.63
CA CYS A 161 -11.40 3.24 -8.69
C CYS A 161 -11.58 1.72 -8.86
N LEU A 162 -11.68 0.99 -7.75
CA LEU A 162 -11.98 -0.45 -7.76
C LEU A 162 -13.33 -0.75 -8.39
N GLU A 163 -14.38 -0.02 -8.00
CA GLU A 163 -15.72 -0.14 -8.59
C GLU A 163 -15.71 0.17 -10.09
N ALA A 164 -15.08 1.28 -10.51
CA ALA A 164 -14.97 1.64 -11.92
C ALA A 164 -14.13 0.63 -12.73
N GLY A 165 -13.16 -0.03 -12.10
CA GLY A 165 -12.35 -1.10 -12.70
C GLY A 165 -12.95 -2.50 -12.61
N GLU A 166 -14.23 -2.62 -12.23
CA GLU A 166 -14.96 -3.88 -12.05
C GLU A 166 -14.30 -4.85 -11.03
N ALA A 167 -13.49 -4.32 -10.11
CA ALA A 167 -12.80 -5.04 -9.06
C ALA A 167 -13.49 -4.82 -7.70
N TYR A 168 -14.76 -5.19 -7.61
CA TYR A 168 -15.59 -4.98 -6.42
C TYR A 168 -15.06 -5.76 -5.22
N MET A 169 -14.87 -5.10 -4.08
CA MET A 169 -14.54 -5.72 -2.80
C MET A 169 -15.33 -5.07 -1.66
N ASP A 170 -15.33 -5.69 -0.48
CA ASP A 170 -15.97 -5.11 0.70
C ASP A 170 -15.34 -3.74 1.00
N PRO A 171 -16.12 -2.64 1.03
CA PRO A 171 -15.61 -1.33 1.38
C PRO A 171 -14.87 -1.30 2.73
N GLN A 172 -15.26 -2.13 3.71
CA GLN A 172 -14.59 -2.20 5.01
C GLN A 172 -13.19 -2.82 4.95
N ALA A 173 -12.87 -3.53 3.87
CA ALA A 173 -11.56 -4.11 3.64
C ALA A 173 -10.55 -3.13 3.00
N VAL A 174 -10.93 -1.86 2.81
CA VAL A 174 -10.01 -0.82 2.33
C VAL A 174 -9.58 0.04 3.52
N HIS A 175 -8.28 0.02 3.81
CA HIS A 175 -7.67 0.75 4.93
C HIS A 175 -6.68 1.77 4.38
N ALA A 176 -7.08 3.04 4.40
CA ALA A 176 -6.29 4.16 3.92
C ALA A 176 -6.72 5.43 4.67
N ASN A 177 -6.03 6.55 4.42
CA ASN A 177 -6.48 7.83 4.92
C ASN A 177 -7.77 8.27 4.22
N GLU A 178 -8.42 9.29 4.77
CA GLU A 178 -9.59 9.88 4.12
C GLU A 178 -9.63 11.40 4.29
N LEU A 179 -10.19 12.07 3.30
CA LEU A 179 -10.52 13.48 3.37
C LEU A 179 -11.67 13.70 4.35
N ASP A 180 -11.53 14.69 5.21
CA ASP A 180 -12.54 15.05 6.21
C ASP A 180 -13.94 15.23 5.58
N GLY A 181 -14.97 14.78 6.28
CA GLY A 181 -16.36 14.88 5.81
C GLY A 181 -16.81 13.85 4.75
N ILE A 182 -15.92 13.25 3.95
CA ILE A 182 -16.32 12.39 2.82
C ILE A 182 -17.14 11.16 3.26
N GLU A 183 -16.75 10.48 4.33
CA GLU A 183 -17.48 9.29 4.85
C GLU A 183 -18.86 9.65 5.42
N ARG A 184 -19.05 10.91 5.82
CA ARG A 184 -20.34 11.44 6.28
C ARG A 184 -21.16 12.07 5.15
N ASP A 185 -20.71 11.93 3.91
CA ASP A 185 -21.30 12.56 2.73
C ASP A 185 -21.37 14.10 2.85
N LEU A 186 -20.37 14.69 3.48
CA LEU A 186 -20.18 16.14 3.60
C LEU A 186 -19.12 16.63 2.62
N VAL A 187 -19.13 17.94 2.35
CA VAL A 187 -18.08 18.60 1.59
C VAL A 187 -16.79 18.64 2.43
N SER A 188 -15.68 18.20 1.86
CA SER A 188 -14.39 18.20 2.55
C SER A 188 -13.83 19.62 2.69
N THR A 189 -13.22 19.90 3.85
CA THR A 189 -12.44 21.13 4.04
C THR A 189 -11.01 21.00 3.50
N GLY A 190 -10.64 19.81 3.01
CA GLY A 190 -9.35 19.50 2.41
C GLY A 190 -8.34 18.90 3.40
N LYS A 191 -8.76 18.60 4.62
CA LYS A 191 -7.88 17.97 5.64
C LYS A 191 -7.84 16.47 5.42
N ILE A 192 -6.64 15.89 5.51
CA ILE A 192 -6.43 14.44 5.38
C ILE A 192 -6.33 13.83 6.78
N SER A 193 -7.26 12.92 7.11
CA SER A 193 -7.35 12.22 8.40
C SER A 193 -7.06 13.13 9.61
N PRO A 194 -7.83 14.23 9.81
CA PRO A 194 -7.66 15.05 11.02
C PRO A 194 -8.03 14.23 12.25
N VAL A 195 -7.35 14.47 13.38
CA VAL A 195 -7.44 13.64 14.59
C VAL A 195 -8.88 13.44 15.08
N GLU A 196 -9.74 14.46 14.93
CA GLU A 196 -11.13 14.39 15.37
C GLU A 196 -12.01 13.47 14.52
N ASP A 197 -11.64 13.23 13.26
CA ASP A 197 -12.39 12.39 12.30
C ASP A 197 -11.65 11.09 11.94
N ALA A 198 -10.37 10.98 12.30
CA ALA A 198 -9.53 9.85 11.92
C ALA A 198 -9.81 8.63 12.79
N MET A 199 -10.41 7.60 12.19
CA MET A 199 -10.31 6.24 12.73
C MET A 199 -8.87 5.70 12.63
N MET A 200 -8.09 6.25 11.70
CA MET A 200 -6.71 5.88 11.41
C MET A 200 -6.00 6.98 10.61
N LYS A 201 -4.67 7.03 10.76
CA LYS A 201 -3.76 7.83 9.95
C LYS A 201 -2.59 6.95 9.54
N ILE A 202 -2.38 6.77 8.25
CA ILE A 202 -1.31 5.94 7.69
C ILE A 202 -0.47 6.79 6.76
N ILE A 203 0.69 7.24 7.22
CA ILE A 203 1.59 8.07 6.42
C ILE A 203 2.99 7.48 6.31
N SER A 204 3.29 6.46 7.10
CA SER A 204 4.61 5.86 7.19
C SER A 204 4.57 4.33 7.14
N SER A 205 5.74 3.74 6.95
CA SER A 205 5.94 2.29 7.10
C SER A 205 5.54 1.78 8.48
N GLY A 206 5.82 2.57 9.53
CA GLY A 206 5.46 2.23 10.91
C GLY A 206 3.94 2.17 11.11
N ASP A 207 3.20 3.11 10.53
CA ASP A 207 1.73 3.12 10.62
C ASP A 207 1.12 1.90 9.93
N LYS A 208 1.64 1.53 8.75
CA LYS A 208 1.22 0.32 8.05
C LYS A 208 1.51 -0.91 8.90
N LEU A 209 2.71 -1.01 9.50
CA LEU A 209 3.07 -2.13 10.37
C LEU A 209 2.12 -2.21 11.58
N GLU A 210 1.83 -1.09 12.23
CA GLU A 210 0.89 -1.07 13.36
C GLU A 210 -0.48 -1.62 12.96
N TYR A 211 -0.98 -1.21 11.78
CA TYR A 211 -2.26 -1.69 11.27
C TYR A 211 -2.23 -3.18 10.93
N LEU A 212 -1.16 -3.66 10.27
CA LEU A 212 -0.96 -5.08 9.98
C LEU A 212 -1.00 -5.92 11.27
N MET A 213 -0.42 -5.42 12.36
CA MET A 213 -0.45 -6.09 13.66
C MET A 213 -1.85 -6.13 14.29
N ARG A 214 -2.68 -5.10 14.06
CA ARG A 214 -4.09 -5.11 14.46
C ARG A 214 -4.87 -6.17 13.69
N LEU A 215 -4.69 -6.27 12.36
CA LEU A 215 -5.29 -7.33 11.54
C LEU A 215 -4.85 -8.72 11.99
N ARG A 216 -3.55 -8.92 12.25
CA ARG A 216 -3.01 -10.18 12.79
C ARG A 216 -3.63 -10.57 14.13
N LYS A 217 -3.88 -9.60 15.01
CA LYS A 217 -4.55 -9.83 16.30
C LYS A 217 -6.02 -10.22 16.10
N GLN A 218 -6.75 -9.51 15.26
CA GLN A 218 -8.15 -9.82 14.93
C GLN A 218 -8.31 -11.21 14.30
N ASN A 219 -7.37 -11.62 13.43
CA ASN A 219 -7.33 -12.97 12.88
C ASN A 219 -7.23 -14.07 13.95
N ARG A 220 -6.54 -13.79 15.06
CA ARG A 220 -6.40 -14.72 16.20
C ARG A 220 -7.63 -14.75 17.11
N GLU A 221 -8.34 -13.64 17.23
CA GLU A 221 -9.49 -13.50 18.13
C GLU A 221 -10.82 -13.93 17.49
N SER A 222 -10.99 -13.72 16.19
CA SER A 222 -12.23 -14.00 15.43
C SER A 222 -12.55 -15.50 15.30
N ARG A 223 -11.59 -16.37 15.54
CA ARG A 223 -11.72 -17.81 15.38
C ARG A 223 -11.46 -18.46 16.73
N ASN A 224 -12.50 -19.09 17.32
CA ASN A 224 -12.42 -20.02 18.46
C ASN A 224 -11.59 -21.28 18.10
N GLU A 225 -10.50 -21.13 17.37
CA GLU A 225 -9.64 -22.22 16.94
C GLU A 225 -8.53 -22.47 17.96
N CYS A 226 -7.96 -23.68 17.89
CA CYS A 226 -6.91 -24.13 18.80
C CYS A 226 -5.73 -23.13 18.85
N PRO A 227 -5.06 -22.96 20.01
CA PRO A 227 -3.84 -22.18 20.09
C PRO A 227 -2.80 -22.69 19.06
N GLY A 228 -2.58 -21.91 18.00
CA GLY A 228 -1.63 -22.24 16.91
C GLY A 228 -2.17 -22.20 15.48
N SER A 229 -3.47 -21.96 15.22
CA SER A 229 -4.05 -21.95 13.87
C SER A 229 -4.35 -20.55 13.29
N SER A 230 -3.56 -19.52 13.62
CA SER A 230 -3.78 -18.20 13.02
C SER A 230 -3.54 -18.26 11.50
N ARG A 231 -4.48 -17.73 10.72
CA ARG A 231 -4.29 -17.56 9.27
C ARG A 231 -2.97 -16.84 9.00
N PRO A 232 -2.07 -17.38 8.17
CA PRO A 232 -0.89 -16.65 7.74
C PRO A 232 -1.30 -15.40 6.98
N ILE A 233 -0.48 -14.36 7.14
CA ILE A 233 -0.61 -13.10 6.43
C ILE A 233 0.39 -13.06 5.29
N VAL A 234 -0.10 -12.86 4.07
CA VAL A 234 0.73 -12.52 2.91
C VAL A 234 0.60 -11.04 2.67
N TYR A 235 1.72 -10.31 2.70
CA TYR A 235 1.73 -8.88 2.37
C TYR A 235 2.30 -8.68 0.97
N VAL A 236 1.63 -7.89 0.14
CA VAL A 236 2.09 -7.52 -1.20
C VAL A 236 2.28 -6.01 -1.26
N GLY A 237 3.47 -5.56 -1.66
CA GLY A 237 3.83 -4.14 -1.74
C GLY A 237 4.93 -3.88 -2.76
N ASP A 238 5.19 -2.63 -3.11
CA ASP A 238 6.20 -2.27 -4.13
C ASP A 238 7.27 -1.30 -3.60
N SER A 239 7.03 -0.66 -2.45
CA SER A 239 7.76 0.54 -2.06
C SER A 239 8.50 0.41 -0.73
N TRP A 240 9.33 1.42 -0.42
CA TRP A 240 10.00 1.51 0.87
C TRP A 240 9.01 1.67 2.04
N THR A 241 7.81 2.22 1.78
CA THR A 241 6.77 2.35 2.82
C THR A 241 6.15 1.01 3.22
N ASP A 242 6.42 -0.06 2.47
CA ASP A 242 5.91 -1.40 2.72
C ASP A 242 6.91 -2.29 3.46
N ILE A 243 8.17 -1.85 3.61
CA ILE A 243 9.27 -2.74 4.02
C ILE A 243 9.01 -3.38 5.38
N GLU A 244 8.47 -2.65 6.36
CA GLU A 244 8.19 -3.24 7.67
C GLU A 244 7.06 -4.27 7.63
N CYS A 245 6.01 -4.02 6.83
CA CYS A 245 4.93 -4.98 6.62
C CYS A 245 5.42 -6.25 5.90
N LEU A 246 6.21 -6.07 4.85
CA LEU A 246 6.84 -7.16 4.10
C LEU A 246 7.71 -8.04 5.00
N LEU A 247 8.54 -7.41 5.84
CA LEU A 247 9.41 -8.11 6.80
C LEU A 247 8.64 -8.82 7.90
N GLU A 248 7.44 -8.36 8.28
CA GLU A 248 6.66 -8.92 9.39
C GLU A 248 5.63 -9.99 8.93
N ALA A 249 5.17 -9.92 7.69
CA ALA A 249 4.26 -10.89 7.10
C ALA A 249 4.83 -12.33 7.10
N ASP A 250 3.97 -13.34 7.03
CA ASP A 250 4.40 -14.74 6.95
C ASP A 250 5.06 -15.03 5.58
N LEU A 251 4.65 -14.29 4.54
CA LEU A 251 5.33 -14.17 3.24
C LEU A 251 5.19 -12.73 2.75
N GLY A 252 6.30 -12.10 2.40
CA GLY A 252 6.31 -10.78 1.75
C GLY A 252 6.55 -10.91 0.25
N ILE A 253 5.68 -10.33 -0.57
CA ILE A 253 5.78 -10.32 -2.04
C ILE A 253 6.03 -8.88 -2.51
N CYS A 254 7.22 -8.62 -3.03
CA CYS A 254 7.55 -7.36 -3.69
C CYS A 254 7.05 -7.36 -5.14
N VAL A 255 6.25 -6.38 -5.52
CA VAL A 255 5.91 -6.15 -6.93
C VAL A 255 7.12 -5.53 -7.64
N ARG A 256 7.47 -6.05 -8.83
CA ARG A 256 8.55 -5.51 -9.67
C ARG A 256 8.14 -5.46 -11.14
N ASP A 257 8.00 -4.26 -11.67
CA ASP A 257 7.76 -4.02 -13.09
C ASP A 257 9.00 -4.33 -13.95
N ASP A 258 8.76 -4.46 -15.26
CA ASP A 258 9.80 -4.48 -16.28
C ASP A 258 9.55 -3.35 -17.31
N PRO A 259 10.40 -2.31 -17.38
CA PRO A 259 11.52 -2.04 -16.48
C PRO A 259 11.06 -1.67 -15.06
N ILE A 260 11.92 -1.89 -14.08
CA ILE A 260 11.63 -1.63 -12.66
C ILE A 260 11.39 -0.15 -12.38
N GLY A 261 10.33 0.16 -11.62
CA GLY A 261 10.00 1.52 -11.16
C GLY A 261 10.98 2.05 -10.11
N SER A 262 10.98 3.36 -9.84
CA SER A 262 11.89 3.98 -8.87
C SER A 262 11.62 3.52 -7.42
N SER A 263 10.36 3.42 -7.00
CA SER A 263 9.95 2.86 -5.70
C SER A 263 10.43 1.43 -5.51
N GLN A 264 10.15 0.59 -6.51
CA GLN A 264 10.52 -0.82 -6.57
C GLN A 264 12.03 -1.03 -6.57
N LYS A 265 12.76 -0.21 -7.34
CA LYS A 265 14.22 -0.23 -7.37
C LYS A 265 14.79 0.10 -6.01
N LYS A 266 14.28 1.16 -5.37
CA LYS A 266 14.70 1.54 -4.02
C LYS A 266 14.47 0.41 -3.03
N LEU A 267 13.27 -0.20 -3.02
CA LEU A 267 12.99 -1.34 -2.15
C LEU A 267 13.93 -2.52 -2.42
N ALA A 268 14.18 -2.85 -3.69
CA ALA A 268 15.09 -3.93 -4.07
C ALA A 268 16.54 -3.68 -3.60
N GLU A 269 17.04 -2.46 -3.76
CA GLU A 269 18.37 -2.05 -3.27
C GLU A 269 18.43 -2.10 -1.74
N ARG A 270 17.38 -1.64 -1.04
CA ARG A 270 17.32 -1.73 0.43
C ARG A 270 17.35 -3.18 0.92
N LEU A 271 16.58 -4.08 0.32
CA LEU A 271 16.62 -5.50 0.69
C LEU A 271 18.02 -6.10 0.46
N GLN A 272 18.69 -5.72 -0.64
CA GLN A 272 20.06 -6.16 -0.92
C GLN A 272 21.06 -5.65 0.12
N ASP A 273 21.00 -4.36 0.47
CA ASP A 273 21.90 -3.72 1.45
C ASP A 273 21.72 -4.31 2.86
N LEU A 274 20.51 -4.78 3.17
CA LEU A 274 20.17 -5.47 4.42
C LEU A 274 20.54 -6.96 4.40
N GLY A 275 21.06 -7.47 3.29
CA GLY A 275 21.44 -8.87 3.12
C GLY A 275 20.25 -9.83 3.02
N ILE A 276 19.08 -9.34 2.61
CA ILE A 276 17.83 -10.11 2.52
C ILE A 276 17.68 -10.70 1.12
N CYS A 277 17.56 -12.03 1.05
CA CYS A 277 17.32 -12.75 -0.20
C CYS A 277 15.87 -12.54 -0.66
N CYS A 278 15.70 -12.00 -1.87
CA CYS A 278 14.40 -11.80 -2.50
C CYS A 278 14.42 -12.41 -3.91
N PRO A 279 14.28 -13.75 -4.03
CA PRO A 279 14.18 -14.43 -5.32
C PRO A 279 12.82 -14.18 -5.96
N ARG A 280 12.67 -14.57 -7.23
CA ARG A 280 11.38 -14.52 -7.91
C ARG A 280 10.40 -15.49 -7.24
N LEU A 281 9.10 -15.20 -7.26
CA LEU A 281 8.06 -15.97 -6.58
C LEU A 281 8.04 -17.45 -7.00
N GLN A 282 8.33 -17.76 -8.27
CA GLN A 282 8.48 -19.13 -8.74
C GLN A 282 9.61 -19.91 -8.01
N ASP A 283 10.63 -19.20 -7.55
CA ASP A 283 11.82 -19.71 -6.87
C ASP A 283 11.74 -19.48 -5.34
N TRP A 284 10.53 -19.33 -4.79
CA TRP A 284 10.30 -18.97 -3.37
C TRP A 284 10.99 -19.89 -2.35
N LYS A 285 11.28 -21.14 -2.72
CA LYS A 285 12.03 -22.09 -1.86
C LYS A 285 13.49 -21.67 -1.63
N CYS A 286 14.00 -20.74 -2.43
CA CYS A 286 15.31 -20.13 -2.28
C CYS A 286 15.28 -18.89 -1.36
N ALA A 287 14.11 -18.48 -0.88
CA ALA A 287 13.99 -17.39 0.09
C ALA A 287 14.62 -17.81 1.43
N ASP A 288 15.22 -16.84 2.11
CA ASP A 288 15.85 -17.04 3.42
C ASP A 288 14.81 -16.97 4.56
N GLU A 289 15.27 -16.81 5.81
CA GLU A 289 14.40 -16.75 6.98
C GLU A 289 13.36 -15.61 6.95
N TRP A 290 13.56 -14.60 6.11
CA TRP A 290 12.62 -13.48 5.99
C TRP A 290 11.38 -13.85 5.18
N GLN A 291 11.43 -14.91 4.37
CA GLN A 291 10.36 -15.33 3.47
C GLN A 291 9.91 -14.16 2.58
N MET A 292 10.87 -13.60 1.85
CA MET A 292 10.69 -12.48 0.93
C MET A 292 10.86 -12.98 -0.51
N VAL A 293 9.96 -12.57 -1.40
CA VAL A 293 10.01 -12.91 -2.83
C VAL A 293 9.54 -11.73 -3.66
N TRP A 294 9.73 -11.77 -4.98
CA TRP A 294 9.15 -10.78 -5.88
C TRP A 294 8.34 -11.41 -7.01
N ALA A 295 7.31 -10.69 -7.48
CA ALA A 295 6.49 -11.09 -8.63
C ALA A 295 6.28 -9.89 -9.56
N SER A 296 6.09 -10.12 -10.86
CA SER A 296 5.86 -9.01 -11.80
C SER A 296 4.45 -8.43 -11.73
N ASP A 297 3.47 -9.30 -11.51
CA ASP A 297 2.06 -8.94 -11.48
C ASP A 297 1.22 -9.99 -10.72
N PHE A 298 -0.09 -9.73 -10.60
CA PHE A 298 -1.01 -10.65 -9.94
C PHE A 298 -1.27 -11.93 -10.76
N ALA A 299 -0.98 -11.94 -12.06
CA ALA A 299 -1.09 -13.15 -12.87
C ALA A 299 0.02 -14.16 -12.51
N GLU A 300 1.23 -13.68 -12.23
CA GLU A 300 2.31 -14.51 -11.67
C GLU A 300 1.93 -15.06 -10.28
N ILE A 301 1.39 -14.21 -9.39
CA ILE A 301 0.92 -14.63 -8.06
C ILE A 301 -0.16 -15.71 -8.20
N GLN A 302 -1.13 -15.51 -9.09
CA GLN A 302 -2.19 -16.49 -9.32
C GLN A 302 -1.64 -17.81 -9.86
N THR A 303 -0.72 -17.77 -10.82
CA THR A 303 -0.06 -18.98 -11.37
C THR A 303 0.65 -19.76 -10.28
N TRP A 304 1.34 -19.05 -9.38
CA TRP A 304 1.99 -19.66 -8.22
C TRP A 304 0.97 -20.33 -7.29
N ILE A 305 -0.15 -19.67 -6.95
CA ILE A 305 -1.23 -20.27 -6.15
C ILE A 305 -1.78 -21.55 -6.85
N GLU A 306 -2.00 -21.52 -8.16
CA GLU A 306 -2.54 -22.66 -8.93
C GLU A 306 -1.62 -23.88 -8.93
N ALA A 307 -0.33 -23.69 -9.20
CA ALA A 307 0.64 -24.78 -9.24
C ALA A 307 0.69 -25.57 -7.92
N HIS A 308 0.49 -24.89 -6.80
CA HIS A 308 0.54 -25.52 -5.48
C HIS A 308 -0.79 -26.15 -5.04
N ASN A 309 -1.93 -25.71 -5.61
CA ASN A 309 -3.21 -26.40 -5.42
C ASN A 309 -3.32 -27.67 -6.30
N ALA A 310 -2.66 -27.70 -7.46
CA ALA A 310 -2.72 -28.83 -8.40
C ALA A 310 -1.81 -30.01 -7.99
N SER A 311 -0.72 -29.77 -7.26
CA SER A 311 0.28 -30.79 -6.89
C SER A 311 -0.20 -31.82 -5.84
N ILE A 312 -1.49 -31.83 -5.48
CA ILE A 312 -2.09 -32.69 -4.44
C ILE A 312 -3.34 -33.43 -4.99
N ARG A 313 -3.69 -33.28 -6.28
CA ARG A 313 -4.66 -34.14 -6.97
C ARG A 313 -3.93 -35.26 -7.71
#